data_AF-A0A068YX91-F1
#
_entry.id   AF-A0A068YX91-F1
#
_cell.length_a   1.000
_cell.length_b   1.000
_cell.length_c   1.000
_cell.angle_alpha   90.00
_cell.angle_beta   90.00
_cell.angle_gamma   90.00
#
_symmetry.space_group_name_H-M   'P 1'
#
loop_
_entity.id
_entity.type
_entity.pdbx_description
1 polymer ?
#
loop_
_entity_poly.entity_id
_entity_poly.type
_entity_poly.pdbx_seq_one_letter_code
_entity_poly.pdbx_strand_id
1 'polypeptide(L)'
;MTMTARYQGVFPVVPTTFKDAGELDLPSQLRCIDFMVDAGFTRLCILANISAQFLLSDAEREVLTAAILKHVAGRVPVIVTTTHFGTQVCPERRRRAQDMGAAMVMVMVMVKPPYHGATLRASEEKIYEFYAALSDAIDIPIMIHDAPMSGTPLPVPFLA
;
A
#
# COMPACT_ATOMS: atom_id res chain seq x y z
N MET A 1 28.24 -4.34 10.65
CA MET A 1 27.10 -5.23 10.93
C MET A 1 26.17 -5.17 9.73
N THR A 2 26.09 -6.23 8.94
CA THR A 2 25.09 -6.32 7.86
C THR A 2 23.71 -6.36 8.52
N MET A 3 22.93 -5.27 8.41
CA MET A 3 21.52 -5.29 8.82
C MET A 3 20.81 -6.33 7.96
N THR A 4 20.48 -7.48 8.53
CA THR A 4 19.60 -8.45 7.90
C THR A 4 18.25 -7.75 7.74
N ALA A 5 17.83 -7.49 6.50
CA ALA A 5 16.58 -6.78 6.27
C ALA A 5 15.42 -7.63 6.80
N ARG A 6 14.52 -7.01 7.59
CA ARG A 6 13.33 -7.68 8.17
C ARG A 6 12.45 -8.33 7.10
N TYR A 7 12.51 -7.77 5.89
CA TYR A 7 11.71 -8.14 4.73
C TYR A 7 12.62 -8.36 3.52
N GLN A 8 12.61 -9.58 2.96
CA GLN A 8 13.40 -9.99 1.79
C GLN A 8 12.60 -10.98 0.95
N GLY A 9 12.90 -11.05 -0.36
CA GLY A 9 12.29 -11.97 -1.30
C GLY A 9 11.33 -11.29 -2.28
N VAL A 10 10.37 -12.06 -2.78
CA VAL A 10 9.37 -11.63 -3.79
C VAL A 10 8.07 -11.24 -3.10
N PHE A 11 7.53 -10.07 -3.46
CA PHE A 11 6.28 -9.53 -2.94
C PHE A 11 5.33 -9.33 -4.13
N PRO A 12 4.60 -10.36 -4.56
CA PRO A 12 3.62 -10.21 -5.63
C PRO A 12 2.54 -9.21 -5.23
N VAL A 13 2.13 -8.42 -6.21
CA VAL A 13 0.95 -7.56 -6.08
C VAL A 13 -0.28 -8.40 -6.36
N VAL A 14 -1.21 -8.43 -5.41
CA VAL A 14 -2.47 -9.16 -5.54
C VAL A 14 -3.41 -8.37 -6.46
N PRO A 15 -3.93 -8.96 -7.55
CA PRO A 15 -4.96 -8.32 -8.36
C PRO A 15 -6.26 -8.20 -7.57
N THR A 16 -7.05 -7.16 -7.83
CA THR A 16 -8.41 -7.04 -7.29
C THR A 16 -9.38 -7.74 -8.23
N THR A 17 -10.14 -8.70 -7.73
CA THR A 17 -11.14 -9.44 -8.51
C THR A 17 -12.49 -8.75 -8.47
N PHE A 18 -13.07 -8.56 -9.65
CA PHE A 18 -14.39 -7.99 -9.84
C PHE A 18 -15.30 -9.02 -10.51
N LYS A 19 -16.60 -8.95 -10.22
CA LYS A 19 -17.64 -9.64 -10.99
C LYS A 19 -17.84 -8.93 -12.33
N ASP A 20 -18.53 -9.57 -13.26
CA ASP A 20 -18.85 -8.98 -14.58
C ASP A 20 -19.63 -7.66 -14.47
N ALA A 21 -20.40 -7.48 -13.39
CA ALA A 21 -21.14 -6.25 -13.09
C ALA A 21 -20.28 -5.12 -12.49
N GLY A 22 -18.97 -5.35 -12.26
CA GLY A 22 -18.04 -4.38 -11.67
C GLY A 22 -18.01 -4.38 -10.14
N GLU A 23 -18.84 -5.19 -9.47
CA GLU A 23 -18.80 -5.36 -8.01
C GLU A 23 -17.57 -6.14 -7.56
N LEU A 24 -17.13 -5.93 -6.32
CA LEU A 24 -16.09 -6.75 -5.71
C LEU A 24 -16.48 -8.23 -5.64
N ASP A 25 -15.59 -9.10 -6.10
CA ASP A 25 -15.69 -10.55 -5.94
C ASP A 25 -14.75 -11.02 -4.83
N LEU A 26 -15.23 -10.94 -3.58
CA LEU A 26 -14.46 -11.39 -2.41
C LEU A 26 -14.13 -12.91 -2.45
N PRO A 27 -15.07 -13.81 -2.78
CA PRO A 27 -14.74 -15.23 -2.89
C PRO A 27 -13.57 -15.53 -3.84
N SER A 28 -13.56 -14.92 -5.04
CA SER A 28 -12.45 -15.08 -5.97
C SER A 28 -11.16 -14.43 -5.45
N GLN A 29 -11.28 -13.31 -4.73
CA GLN A 29 -10.13 -12.64 -4.11
C GLN A 29 -9.43 -13.56 -3.11
N LEU A 30 -10.19 -14.22 -2.24
CA LEU A 30 -9.62 -15.13 -1.24
C LEU A 30 -8.97 -16.35 -1.88
N ARG A 31 -9.57 -16.90 -2.95
CA ARG A 31 -8.96 -17.98 -3.74
C ARG A 31 -7.66 -17.56 -4.41
N CYS A 32 -7.58 -16.32 -4.90
CA CYS A 32 -6.36 -15.77 -5.48
C CYS A 32 -5.25 -15.65 -4.43
N ILE A 33 -5.59 -15.23 -3.21
CA ILE A 33 -4.66 -15.18 -2.08
C ILE A 33 -4.15 -16.59 -1.74
N ASP A 34 -5.04 -17.57 -1.61
CA ASP A 34 -4.62 -18.94 -1.31
C ASP A 34 -3.73 -19.51 -2.41
N PHE A 35 -4.06 -19.28 -3.69
CA PHE A 35 -3.18 -19.66 -4.80
C PHE A 35 -1.78 -19.05 -4.68
N MET A 36 -1.67 -17.77 -4.32
CA MET A 36 -0.36 -17.13 -4.14
C MET A 36 0.40 -17.71 -2.94
N VAL A 37 -0.27 -17.96 -1.83
CA VAL A 37 0.34 -18.58 -0.65
C VAL A 37 0.80 -20.01 -0.96
N ASP A 38 -0.03 -20.80 -1.64
CA ASP A 38 0.25 -22.19 -2.03
C ASP A 38 1.36 -22.28 -3.09
N ALA A 39 1.50 -21.26 -3.94
CA ALA A 39 2.62 -21.13 -4.88
C ALA A 39 3.98 -20.86 -4.18
N GLY A 40 3.97 -20.69 -2.86
CA GLY A 40 5.18 -20.47 -2.06
C GLY A 40 5.58 -19.01 -1.92
N PHE A 41 4.69 -18.06 -2.26
CA PHE A 41 4.97 -16.65 -1.99
C PHE A 41 4.92 -16.40 -0.49
N THR A 42 6.04 -15.94 0.04
CA THR A 42 6.21 -15.75 1.48
C THR A 42 5.61 -14.45 1.99
N ARG A 43 5.19 -13.54 1.10
CA ARG A 43 4.75 -12.17 1.41
C ARG A 43 3.80 -11.69 0.30
N LEU A 44 2.89 -10.77 0.61
CA LEU A 44 1.90 -10.26 -0.38
C LEU A 44 1.81 -8.73 -0.31
N CYS A 45 1.50 -8.09 -1.44
CA CYS A 45 1.22 -6.65 -1.50
C CYS A 45 -0.18 -6.41 -2.05
N ILE A 46 -1.01 -5.65 -1.33
CA ILE A 46 -2.40 -5.37 -1.72
C ILE A 46 -2.63 -3.88 -2.01
N LEU A 47 -3.66 -3.61 -2.81
CA LEU A 47 -4.13 -2.26 -3.16
C LEU A 47 -3.08 -1.38 -3.86
N ALA A 48 -2.09 -2.00 -4.50
CA ALA A 48 -1.12 -1.25 -5.31
C ALA A 48 -1.75 -0.81 -6.65
N ASN A 49 -1.02 -0.04 -7.45
CA ASN A 49 -1.52 0.47 -8.74
C ASN A 49 -2.00 -0.65 -9.68
N ILE A 50 -1.30 -1.79 -9.68
CA ILE A 50 -1.67 -2.99 -10.46
C ILE A 50 -2.95 -3.65 -9.91
N SER A 51 -3.27 -3.46 -8.64
CA SER A 51 -4.54 -3.91 -8.02
C SER A 51 -5.73 -3.00 -8.37
N ALA A 52 -5.61 -2.16 -9.41
CA ALA A 52 -6.64 -1.22 -9.85
C ALA A 52 -7.14 -0.27 -8.73
N GLN A 53 -6.25 0.10 -7.81
CA GLN A 53 -6.66 0.88 -6.63
C GLN A 53 -7.43 2.18 -6.96
N PHE A 54 -7.14 2.80 -8.11
CA PHE A 54 -7.80 4.03 -8.55
C PHE A 54 -9.29 3.87 -8.90
N LEU A 55 -9.75 2.63 -9.11
CA LEU A 55 -11.14 2.32 -9.43
C LEU A 55 -11.98 1.99 -8.18
N LEU A 56 -11.34 1.81 -7.03
CA LEU A 56 -11.99 1.40 -5.79
C LEU A 56 -12.38 2.60 -4.94
N SER A 57 -13.60 2.57 -4.41
CA SER A 57 -14.04 3.44 -3.33
C SER A 57 -13.29 3.15 -2.03
N ASP A 58 -13.32 4.11 -1.10
CA ASP A 58 -12.69 3.95 0.21
C ASP A 58 -13.31 2.80 1.01
N ALA A 59 -14.63 2.63 0.92
CA ALA A 59 -15.33 1.54 1.58
C ALA A 59 -14.91 0.16 1.02
N GLU A 60 -14.79 0.05 -0.31
CA GLU A 60 -14.34 -1.18 -0.96
C GLU A 60 -12.90 -1.56 -0.56
N ARG A 61 -12.02 -0.55 -0.44
CA ARG A 61 -10.64 -0.76 0.02
C ARG A 61 -10.60 -1.31 1.45
N GLU A 62 -11.43 -0.79 2.34
CA GLU A 62 -11.51 -1.29 3.72
C GLU A 62 -12.05 -2.71 3.77
N VAL A 63 -13.11 -3.00 3.01
CA VAL A 63 -13.68 -4.35 2.92
C VAL A 63 -12.64 -5.35 2.40
N LEU A 64 -11.89 -4.99 1.34
CA LEU A 64 -10.81 -5.84 0.81
C LEU A 64 -9.67 -6.03 1.82
N THR A 65 -9.22 -4.95 2.46
CA THR A 65 -8.13 -5.01 3.44
C THR A 65 -8.51 -5.91 4.61
N ALA A 66 -9.69 -5.72 5.18
CA ALA A 66 -10.20 -6.53 6.28
C ALA A 66 -10.39 -8.00 5.88
N ALA A 67 -10.97 -8.26 4.71
CA ALA A 67 -11.20 -9.62 4.22
C ALA A 67 -9.88 -10.35 3.96
N ILE A 68 -8.91 -9.71 3.29
CA ILE A 68 -7.62 -10.33 2.95
C ILE A 68 -6.79 -10.55 4.21
N LEU A 69 -6.66 -9.56 5.11
CA LEU A 69 -5.88 -9.72 6.33
C LEU A 69 -6.46 -10.79 7.24
N LYS A 70 -7.79 -10.82 7.39
CA LYS A 70 -8.49 -11.88 8.14
C LYS A 70 -8.26 -13.26 7.53
N HIS A 71 -8.29 -13.38 6.20
CA HIS A 71 -8.09 -14.65 5.50
C HIS A 71 -6.64 -15.12 5.57
N VAL A 72 -5.68 -14.21 5.44
CA VAL A 72 -4.24 -14.53 5.59
C VAL A 72 -3.95 -14.99 7.01
N ALA A 73 -4.61 -14.42 8.03
CA ALA A 73 -4.52 -14.85 9.42
C ALA A 73 -3.07 -15.00 9.94
N GLY A 74 -2.17 -14.13 9.47
CA GLY A 74 -0.74 -14.15 9.86
C GLY A 74 0.11 -15.22 9.17
N ARG A 75 -0.41 -16.00 8.20
CA ARG A 75 0.37 -16.97 7.42
C ARG A 75 1.57 -16.34 6.70
N VAL A 76 1.36 -15.15 6.13
CA VAL A 76 2.37 -14.36 5.44
C VAL A 76 2.22 -12.89 5.79
N PRO A 77 3.30 -12.10 5.90
CA PRO A 77 3.21 -10.66 6.08
C PRO A 77 2.62 -10.00 4.83
N VAL A 78 1.63 -9.15 5.04
CA VAL A 78 0.93 -8.40 3.99
C VAL A 78 1.34 -6.93 4.05
N ILE A 79 1.73 -6.40 2.89
CA ILE A 79 1.97 -4.97 2.67
C ILE A 79 0.67 -4.34 2.17
N VAL A 80 0.19 -3.31 2.87
CA VAL A 80 -1.03 -2.59 2.48
C VAL A 80 -0.69 -1.24 1.88
N THR A 81 -1.13 -0.99 0.65
CA THR A 81 -0.94 0.32 0.02
C THR A 81 -1.97 1.32 0.58
N THR A 82 -1.48 2.38 1.23
CA THR A 82 -2.33 3.38 1.92
C THR A 82 -2.15 4.79 1.35
N THR A 83 -1.64 4.87 0.13
CA THR A 83 -1.38 6.12 -0.58
C THR A 83 -2.63 7.00 -0.64
N HIS A 84 -2.52 8.21 -0.10
CA HIS A 84 -3.57 9.23 -0.19
C HIS A 84 -2.94 10.63 -0.12
N PHE A 85 -3.54 11.62 -0.80
CA PHE A 85 -3.05 12.99 -0.83
C PHE A 85 -3.32 13.76 0.47
N GLY A 86 -4.48 13.52 1.07
CA GLY A 86 -4.88 14.15 2.33
C GLY A 86 -3.95 13.74 3.47
N THR A 87 -3.32 14.74 4.10
CA THR A 87 -2.39 14.60 5.22
C THR A 87 -3.01 14.03 6.48
N GLN A 88 -4.34 14.08 6.63
CA GLN A 88 -5.07 13.46 7.75
C GLN A 88 -5.58 12.05 7.41
N VAL A 89 -6.11 11.89 6.20
CA VAL A 89 -6.67 10.62 5.72
C VAL A 89 -5.60 9.54 5.57
N CYS A 90 -4.38 9.92 5.18
CA CYS A 90 -3.29 8.97 4.98
C CYS A 90 -2.81 8.31 6.30
N PRO A 91 -2.56 9.07 7.40
CA PRO A 91 -2.35 8.49 8.73
C PRO A 91 -3.49 7.59 9.20
N GLU A 92 -4.75 8.02 9.05
CA GLU A 92 -5.91 7.24 9.52
C GLU A 92 -6.01 5.88 8.82
N ARG A 93 -5.85 5.84 7.49
CA ARG A 93 -5.84 4.59 6.72
C ARG A 93 -4.73 3.64 7.16
N ARG A 94 -3.58 4.19 7.55
CA ARG A 94 -2.45 3.38 8.02
C ARG A 94 -2.65 2.84 9.40
N ARG A 95 -3.20 3.65 10.32
CA ARG A 95 -3.60 3.17 11.64
C ARG A 95 -4.60 2.04 11.50
N ARG A 96 -5.64 2.20 10.68
CA ARG A 96 -6.60 1.11 10.38
C ARG A 96 -5.91 -0.13 9.80
N ALA A 97 -5.00 0.03 8.85
CA ALA A 97 -4.25 -1.10 8.29
C ALA A 97 -3.39 -1.81 9.35
N GLN A 98 -2.72 -1.06 10.23
CA GLN A 98 -1.95 -1.60 11.36
C GLN A 98 -2.85 -2.35 12.34
N ASP A 99 -3.98 -1.75 12.74
CA ASP A 99 -4.94 -2.35 13.67
C ASP A 99 -5.55 -3.64 13.11
N MET A 100 -5.67 -3.75 11.78
CA MET A 100 -6.11 -4.95 11.08
C MET A 100 -5.00 -6.01 10.92
N GLY A 101 -3.75 -5.71 11.28
CA GLY A 101 -2.63 -6.65 11.25
C GLY A 101 -1.72 -6.55 10.01
N ALA A 102 -1.68 -5.41 9.32
CA ALA A 102 -0.70 -5.18 8.26
C ALA A 102 0.74 -5.25 8.80
N ALA A 103 1.62 -5.92 8.07
CA ALA A 103 3.02 -6.05 8.48
C ALA A 103 3.88 -4.86 8.05
N MET A 104 3.43 -4.15 7.02
CA MET A 104 4.08 -2.98 6.43
C MET A 104 3.04 -2.18 5.65
N VAL A 105 3.25 -0.87 5.52
CA VAL A 105 2.44 -0.04 4.62
C VAL A 105 3.27 0.47 3.46
N MET A 106 2.70 0.43 2.26
CA MET A 106 3.31 1.02 1.07
C MET A 106 2.67 2.36 0.74
N VAL A 107 3.53 3.33 0.44
CA VAL A 107 3.15 4.71 0.24
C VAL A 107 3.87 5.22 -0.98
N MET A 108 3.11 5.43 -2.04
CA MET A 108 3.59 6.16 -3.19
C MET A 108 3.61 7.64 -2.84
N VAL A 109 4.68 8.34 -3.23
CA VAL A 109 4.72 9.80 -3.15
C VAL A 109 3.69 10.36 -4.12
N MET A 110 2.46 10.53 -3.63
CA MET A 110 1.41 11.20 -4.35
C MET A 110 1.34 12.62 -3.83
N VAL A 111 2.16 13.49 -4.41
CA VAL A 111 1.89 14.94 -4.39
C VAL A 111 0.99 15.32 -5.58
N LYS A 112 0.17 14.38 -6.06
CA LYS A 112 -0.81 14.62 -7.11
C LYS A 112 -2.19 14.65 -6.47
N PRO A 113 -2.78 15.84 -6.25
CA PRO A 113 -4.23 15.93 -6.10
C PRO A 113 -4.85 15.29 -7.34
N PRO A 114 -5.86 14.40 -7.23
CA PRO A 114 -6.55 13.81 -8.37
C PRO A 114 -7.19 14.86 -9.31
N TYR A 115 -7.25 16.13 -8.89
CA TYR A 115 -7.85 17.24 -9.63
C TYR A 115 -6.88 18.17 -10.40
N HIS A 116 -5.55 18.11 -10.18
CA HIS A 116 -4.64 19.16 -10.69
C HIS A 116 -3.41 18.58 -11.42
N GLY A 117 -3.66 17.86 -12.52
CA GLY A 117 -2.66 17.10 -13.28
C GLY A 117 -1.29 17.76 -13.50
N ALA A 118 -0.27 16.90 -13.65
CA ALA A 118 1.08 17.13 -14.15
C ALA A 118 1.99 18.19 -13.47
N THR A 119 1.51 19.23 -12.81
CA THR A 119 2.30 20.46 -12.53
C THR A 119 2.61 20.74 -11.06
N LEU A 120 1.80 20.27 -10.11
CA LEU A 120 2.09 20.51 -8.69
C LEU A 120 3.15 19.52 -8.18
N ARG A 121 4.16 20.06 -7.50
CA ARG A 121 5.23 19.32 -6.82
C ARG A 121 5.42 19.93 -5.44
N ALA A 122 5.63 19.08 -4.44
CA ALA A 122 6.04 19.53 -3.12
C ALA A 122 7.56 19.66 -3.10
N SER A 123 8.08 20.57 -2.27
CA SER A 123 9.50 20.60 -1.97
C SER A 123 9.92 19.31 -1.25
N GLU A 124 11.19 18.96 -1.34
CA GLU A 124 11.79 17.82 -0.64
C GLU A 124 11.51 17.87 0.87
N GLU A 125 11.62 19.06 1.46
CA GLU A 125 11.31 19.31 2.88
C GLU A 125 9.87 18.90 3.24
N LYS A 126 8.88 19.24 2.40
CA LYS A 126 7.48 18.87 2.65
C LYS A 126 7.22 17.38 2.45
N ILE A 127 7.96 16.73 1.56
CA ILE A 127 7.91 15.28 1.39
C ILE A 127 8.50 14.60 2.62
N TYR A 128 9.60 15.12 3.17
CA TYR A 128 10.20 14.62 4.40
C TYR A 128 9.25 14.78 5.59
N GLU A 129 8.72 15.99 5.82
CA GLU A 129 7.73 16.25 6.87
C GLU A 129 6.51 15.32 6.75
N PHE A 130 6.04 15.08 5.52
CA PHE A 130 4.96 14.14 5.26
C PHE A 130 5.35 12.73 5.72
N TYR A 131 6.49 12.19 5.30
CA TYR A 131 6.93 10.87 5.74
C TYR A 131 7.23 10.78 7.25
N ALA A 132 7.72 11.86 7.86
CA ALA A 132 7.95 11.93 9.30
C ALA A 132 6.62 11.85 10.07
N ALA A 133 5.64 12.70 9.75
CA ALA A 133 4.32 12.68 10.39
C ALA A 133 3.60 11.34 10.20
N LEU A 134 3.85 10.70 9.06
CA LEU A 134 3.36 9.38 8.76
C LEU A 134 4.04 8.27 9.56
N SER A 135 5.34 8.38 9.78
CA SER A 135 6.12 7.48 10.62
C SER A 135 5.71 7.61 12.08
N ASP A 136 5.42 8.82 12.56
CA ASP A 136 4.95 9.04 13.94
C ASP A 136 3.56 8.47 14.21
N ALA A 137 2.79 8.16 13.16
CA ALA A 137 1.43 7.67 13.28
C ALA A 137 1.31 6.14 13.42
N ILE A 138 2.38 5.38 13.14
CA ILE A 138 2.37 3.91 13.09
C ILE A 138 3.67 3.31 13.62
N ASP A 139 3.60 2.06 14.06
CA ASP A 139 4.75 1.30 14.60
C ASP A 139 5.31 0.29 13.57
N ILE A 140 4.63 0.12 12.44
CA ILE A 140 5.02 -0.77 11.34
C ILE A 140 5.85 -0.02 10.28
N PRO A 141 6.76 -0.71 9.57
CA PRO A 141 7.62 -0.07 8.58
C PRO A 141 6.83 0.53 7.42
N ILE A 142 7.38 1.61 6.86
CA ILE A 142 6.87 2.29 5.66
C ILE A 142 7.76 1.94 4.47
N MET A 143 7.14 1.44 3.40
CA MET A 143 7.77 1.29 2.09
C MET A 143 7.48 2.53 1.25
N ILE A 144 8.55 3.26 0.90
CA ILE A 144 8.49 4.36 -0.07
C ILE A 144 8.40 3.74 -1.46
N HIS A 145 7.29 4.00 -2.16
CA HIS A 145 7.10 3.56 -3.54
C HIS A 145 7.48 4.70 -4.47
N ASP A 146 8.73 4.65 -4.95
CA ASP A 146 9.22 5.50 -6.04
C ASP A 146 8.79 4.89 -7.39
N ALA A 147 7.86 5.55 -8.06
CA ALA A 147 7.33 5.11 -9.34
C ALA A 147 7.15 6.32 -10.27
N PRO A 148 7.38 6.19 -11.59
CA PRO A 148 7.23 7.30 -12.55
C PRO A 148 5.86 7.98 -12.50
N MET A 149 4.84 7.24 -12.07
CA MET A 149 3.48 7.74 -11.89
C MET A 149 3.36 8.83 -10.81
N SER A 150 4.29 8.91 -9.85
CA SER A 150 4.36 10.00 -8.87
C SER A 150 4.63 11.35 -9.55
N GLY A 151 5.43 11.35 -10.62
CA GLY A 151 5.97 12.56 -11.26
C GLY A 151 6.94 13.35 -10.38
N THR A 152 7.22 12.91 -9.16
CA THR A 152 8.05 13.59 -8.17
C THR A 152 9.41 12.90 -8.12
N PRO A 153 10.51 13.59 -8.46
CA PRO A 153 11.83 13.00 -8.34
C PRO A 153 12.16 12.78 -6.86
N LEU A 154 12.59 11.56 -6.52
CA LEU A 154 13.13 11.23 -5.21
C LEU A 154 14.62 10.91 -5.41
N PRO A 155 15.51 11.92 -5.36
CA PRO A 155 16.91 11.69 -5.65
C PRO A 155 17.52 10.78 -4.57
N VAL A 156 18.50 9.96 -4.94
CA VAL A 156 19.14 9.00 -4.01
C VAL A 156 19.61 9.66 -2.70
N PRO A 157 20.22 10.86 -2.69
CA PRO A 157 20.60 11.54 -1.45
C PRO A 157 19.43 11.90 -0.52
N PHE A 158 18.21 12.04 -1.05
CA PHE A 158 17.00 12.28 -0.26
C PHE A 158 16.45 11.01 0.38
N LEU A 159 16.72 9.85 -0.23
CA LEU A 159 16.29 8.53 0.27
C LEU A 159 17.30 7.87 1.22
N ALA A 160 18.52 8.39 1.30
CA ALA A 160 19.64 7.87 2.10
C ALA A 160 19.58 8.36 3.55
#